data_AF-A0AAV0D7F3-F1
#
_entry.id   AF-A0AAV0D7F3-F1
#
_cell.length_a   1.000
_cell.length_b   1.000
_cell.length_c   1.000
_cell.angle_alpha   90.00
_cell.angle_beta   90.00
_cell.angle_gamma   90.00
#
_symmetry.space_group_name_H-M   'P 1'
#
loop_
_entity.id
_entity.type
_entity.pdbx_description
1 polymer ?
#
loop_
_entity_poly.entity_id
_entity_poly.type
_entity_poly.pdbx_seq_one_letter_code
_entity_poly.pdbx_strand_id
1 'polypeptide(L)'
;MSYNYKYFLALVVQQQAALPWLLAAIAFLFIINQRRPRKGKTPPGPKPWPIIGNLNLLGSIPHQSLDSLSQKYGELMLINFGSTPVLVASSPKTAKLVLKTHDVVFASRRTSAAAARLFDGAELFWSSYGPWLRQGRRILFSELIAPPKLDSLEHVRVEERMALMSRLYAAAVASTPVLLRDHLSKLTYSISGRLLSDHKKSFKTGDERELRTRPIDMKRLNELVDEWFRLDALAINLGDWVPWLRRFDLQGYEKRVKAFSEEYEQFLDPVIEEHRAMMKAAGEDFVPNGLIDGLLQRADGPNVVESEVALTRHRIMALIHPPAPRTATPAPPLPPAPPPPPVTVSVTPTKVTPAKVTPVTVTPPPQ
;
A
#
# COMPACT_ATOMS: atom_id res chain seq x y z
N MET A 1 -46.07 44.94 -39.65
CA MET A 1 -44.74 44.37 -39.96
C MET A 1 -43.85 44.05 -38.74
N SER A 2 -44.02 44.70 -37.58
CA SER A 2 -43.17 44.48 -36.38
C SER A 2 -43.29 43.09 -35.70
N TYR A 3 -44.47 42.46 -35.73
CA TYR A 3 -44.68 41.15 -35.09
C TYR A 3 -43.89 40.02 -35.75
N ASN A 4 -43.79 39.99 -37.08
CA ASN A 4 -43.06 38.95 -37.81
C ASN A 4 -41.56 38.95 -37.51
N TYR A 5 -40.97 40.11 -37.20
CA TYR A 5 -39.54 40.21 -36.91
C TYR A 5 -39.18 39.63 -35.53
N LYS A 6 -40.08 39.75 -34.54
CA LYS A 6 -39.90 39.14 -33.21
C LYS A 6 -39.95 37.61 -33.27
N TYR A 7 -40.89 37.05 -34.02
CA TYR A 7 -40.96 35.59 -34.21
C TYR A 7 -39.76 35.08 -35.01
N PHE A 8 -39.32 35.83 -36.03
CA PHE A 8 -38.14 35.49 -36.80
C PHE A 8 -36.86 35.50 -35.94
N LEU A 9 -36.65 36.54 -35.13
CA LEU A 9 -35.54 36.61 -34.18
C LEU A 9 -35.60 35.50 -33.13
N ALA A 10 -36.77 35.22 -32.56
CA ALA A 10 -36.95 34.13 -31.60
C ALA A 10 -36.61 32.76 -32.21
N LEU A 11 -37.03 32.52 -33.46
CA LEU A 11 -36.71 31.28 -34.18
C LEU A 11 -35.20 31.14 -34.46
N VAL A 12 -34.54 32.23 -34.86
CA VAL A 12 -33.08 32.26 -35.10
C VAL A 12 -32.30 32.04 -33.81
N VAL A 13 -32.70 32.67 -32.70
CA VAL A 13 -32.07 32.47 -31.38
C VAL A 13 -32.29 31.02 -30.89
N GLN A 14 -33.47 30.45 -31.10
CA GLN A 14 -33.77 29.07 -30.73
C GLN A 14 -32.98 28.06 -31.58
N GLN A 15 -32.78 28.33 -32.88
CA GLN A 15 -31.91 27.50 -33.73
C GLN A 15 -30.43 27.61 -33.35
N GLN A 16 -29.94 28.80 -32.98
CA GLN A 16 -28.58 28.99 -32.47
C GLN A 16 -28.36 28.27 -31.14
N ALA A 17 -29.38 28.21 -30.28
CA ALA A 17 -29.32 27.48 -29.01
C ALA A 17 -29.36 25.95 -29.18
N ALA A 18 -30.02 25.43 -30.22
CA ALA A 18 -30.14 23.99 -30.48
C ALA A 18 -28.90 23.37 -31.14
N LEU A 19 -28.17 24.14 -31.94
CA LEU A 19 -26.96 23.70 -32.64
C LEU A 19 -25.88 23.09 -31.72
N PRO A 20 -25.51 23.70 -30.57
CA PRO A 20 -24.51 23.11 -29.67
C PRO A 20 -25.00 21.81 -29.02
N TRP A 21 -26.30 21.66 -28.73
CA TRP A 21 -26.86 20.40 -28.21
C TRP A 21 -26.84 19.29 -29.26
N LEU A 22 -27.14 19.62 -30.52
CA LEU A 22 -27.06 18.68 -31.63
C LEU A 22 -25.62 18.24 -31.88
N LEU A 23 -24.66 19.18 -31.89
CA LEU A 23 -23.24 18.89 -32.04
C LEU A 23 -22.71 18.06 -30.85
N ALA A 24 -23.15 18.37 -29.62
CA ALA A 24 -22.82 17.58 -28.44
C ALA A 24 -23.40 16.16 -28.53
N ALA A 25 -24.64 16.00 -29.02
CA ALA A 25 -25.26 14.69 -29.23
C ALA A 25 -24.55 13.88 -30.32
N ILE A 26 -24.16 14.52 -31.44
CA ILE A 26 -23.39 13.88 -32.51
C ILE A 26 -21.99 13.48 -32.02
N ALA A 27 -21.31 14.36 -31.29
CA ALA A 27 -20.02 14.05 -30.68
C ALA A 27 -20.14 12.90 -29.67
N PHE A 28 -21.21 12.89 -28.86
CA PHE A 28 -21.51 11.82 -27.92
C PHE A 28 -21.75 10.48 -28.63
N LEU A 29 -22.56 10.47 -29.70
CA LEU A 29 -22.80 9.28 -30.52
C LEU A 29 -21.53 8.80 -31.23
N PHE A 30 -20.69 9.72 -31.73
CA PHE A 30 -19.41 9.40 -32.36
C PHE A 30 -18.44 8.77 -31.36
N ILE A 31 -18.34 9.33 -30.15
CA ILE A 31 -17.54 8.77 -29.05
C ILE A 31 -18.03 7.37 -28.66
N ILE A 32 -19.35 7.18 -28.58
CA ILE A 32 -19.94 5.85 -28.31
C ILE A 32 -19.59 4.86 -29.43
N ASN A 33 -19.67 5.29 -30.69
CA ASN A 33 -19.39 4.42 -31.83
C ASN A 33 -17.91 4.03 -31.93
N GLN A 34 -17.00 4.98 -31.66
CA GLN A 34 -15.56 4.72 -31.59
C GLN A 34 -15.15 3.78 -30.45
N ARG A 35 -15.96 3.72 -29.38
CA ARG A 35 -15.74 2.85 -28.22
C ARG A 35 -16.36 1.46 -28.38
N ARG A 36 -16.99 1.15 -29.53
CA ARG A 36 -17.45 -0.22 -29.78
C ARG A 36 -16.25 -1.16 -29.83
N PRO A 37 -16.27 -2.29 -29.10
CA PRO A 37 -15.20 -3.25 -29.15
C PRO A 37 -14.97 -3.69 -30.60
N ARG A 38 -13.73 -3.58 -31.09
CA ARG A 38 -13.33 -4.20 -32.36
C ARG A 38 -13.69 -5.68 -32.29
N LYS A 39 -14.12 -6.27 -33.42
CA LYS A 39 -14.55 -7.68 -33.58
C LYS A 39 -13.40 -8.69 -33.36
N GLY A 40 -12.69 -8.60 -32.25
CA GLY A 40 -11.74 -9.58 -31.76
C GLY A 40 -12.33 -10.35 -30.59
N LYS A 41 -11.74 -11.50 -30.26
CA LYS A 41 -12.08 -12.30 -29.08
C LYS A 41 -11.53 -11.60 -27.83
N THR A 42 -12.22 -10.56 -27.34
CA THR A 42 -11.90 -9.96 -26.04
C THR A 42 -12.43 -10.83 -24.91
N PRO A 43 -11.78 -10.84 -23.73
CA PRO A 43 -12.35 -11.46 -22.55
C PRO A 43 -13.77 -10.92 -22.28
N PRO A 44 -14.66 -11.76 -21.72
CA PRO A 44 -16.00 -11.34 -21.33
C PRO A 44 -15.95 -10.22 -20.28
N GLY A 45 -17.03 -9.44 -20.15
CA GLY A 45 -17.08 -8.39 -19.14
C GLY A 45 -18.37 -7.56 -19.18
N PRO A 46 -18.61 -6.76 -18.13
CA PRO A 46 -19.75 -5.86 -18.08
C PRO A 46 -19.66 -4.80 -19.18
N LYS A 47 -20.82 -4.42 -19.73
CA LYS A 47 -20.90 -3.39 -20.75
C LYS A 47 -20.59 -2.02 -20.12
N PRO A 48 -19.54 -1.31 -20.58
CA PRO A 48 -19.13 -0.05 -19.99
C PRO A 48 -20.13 1.08 -20.30
N TRP A 49 -20.37 1.94 -19.32
CA TRP A 49 -21.05 3.21 -19.51
C TRP A 49 -20.15 4.21 -20.27
N PRO A 50 -20.73 5.15 -21.03
CA PRO A 50 -19.97 6.24 -21.62
C PRO A 50 -19.16 6.98 -20.57
N ILE A 51 -17.93 7.38 -20.91
CA ILE A 51 -17.01 8.18 -20.08
C ILE A 51 -16.47 7.45 -18.84
N ILE A 52 -17.33 7.02 -17.92
CA ILE A 52 -16.96 6.44 -16.61
C ILE A 52 -16.64 4.94 -16.67
N GLY A 53 -16.99 4.26 -17.75
CA GLY A 53 -16.77 2.82 -17.89
C GLY A 53 -17.65 2.03 -16.92
N ASN A 54 -17.05 1.22 -16.07
CA ASN A 54 -17.73 0.37 -15.09
C ASN A 54 -17.40 0.79 -13.65
N LEU A 55 -16.91 2.01 -13.45
CA LEU A 55 -16.60 2.52 -12.12
C LEU A 55 -17.84 2.55 -11.20
N ASN A 56 -19.03 2.67 -11.78
CA ASN A 56 -20.30 2.57 -11.08
C ASN A 56 -20.60 1.17 -10.51
N LEU A 57 -19.88 0.13 -10.95
CA LEU A 57 -20.02 -1.24 -10.44
C LEU A 57 -19.08 -1.50 -9.25
N LEU A 58 -18.18 -0.56 -8.93
CA LEU A 58 -17.28 -0.67 -7.80
C LEU A 58 -17.94 -0.02 -6.58
N GLY A 59 -18.16 -0.81 -5.54
CA GLY A 59 -18.65 -0.31 -4.25
C GLY A 59 -17.53 0.31 -3.41
N SER A 60 -17.84 0.52 -2.13
CA SER A 60 -16.85 0.96 -1.12
C SER A 60 -15.70 -0.04 -0.92
N ILE A 61 -15.90 -1.30 -1.29
CA ILE A 61 -14.91 -2.37 -1.20
C ILE A 61 -14.66 -2.95 -2.61
N PRO A 62 -13.74 -2.36 -3.40
CA PRO A 62 -13.58 -2.69 -4.82
C PRO A 62 -13.28 -4.16 -5.09
N HIS A 63 -12.46 -4.80 -4.24
CA HIS A 63 -12.09 -6.21 -4.44
C HIS A 63 -13.28 -7.17 -4.29
N GLN A 64 -14.25 -6.88 -3.41
CA GLN A 64 -15.48 -7.68 -3.31
C GLN A 64 -16.40 -7.49 -4.52
N SER A 65 -16.49 -6.26 -5.03
CA SER A 65 -17.21 -5.97 -6.27
C SER A 65 -16.58 -6.71 -7.46
N LEU A 66 -15.25 -6.72 -7.55
CA LEU A 66 -14.52 -7.44 -8.60
C LEU A 66 -14.69 -8.96 -8.50
N ASP A 67 -14.68 -9.52 -7.29
CA ASP A 67 -14.95 -10.95 -7.09
C ASP A 67 -16.35 -11.31 -7.57
N SER A 68 -17.36 -10.57 -7.14
CA SER A 68 -18.76 -10.75 -7.56
C SER A 68 -18.93 -10.66 -9.08
N LEU A 69 -18.21 -9.74 -9.73
CA LEU A 69 -18.20 -9.62 -11.18
C LEU A 69 -17.52 -10.82 -11.85
N SER A 70 -16.41 -11.33 -11.30
CA SER A 70 -15.74 -12.52 -11.85
C SER A 70 -16.59 -13.79 -11.75
N GLN A 71 -17.42 -13.93 -10.72
CA GLN A 71 -18.37 -15.04 -10.63
C GLN A 71 -19.40 -15.01 -11.77
N LYS A 72 -19.71 -13.82 -12.30
CA LYS A 72 -20.67 -13.62 -13.40
C LYS A 72 -20.03 -13.69 -14.80
N TYR A 73 -18.87 -13.08 -14.97
CA TYR A 73 -18.23 -12.93 -16.29
C TYR A 73 -17.10 -13.94 -16.52
N GLY A 74 -16.64 -14.63 -15.49
CA GLY A 74 -15.59 -15.63 -15.54
C GLY A 74 -14.29 -15.18 -14.89
N GLU A 75 -13.36 -16.14 -14.76
CA GLU A 75 -12.08 -15.96 -14.07
C GLU A 75 -11.14 -14.96 -14.74
N LEU A 76 -11.33 -14.69 -16.04
CA LEU A 76 -10.61 -13.67 -16.78
C LEU A 76 -11.63 -12.77 -17.46
N MET A 77 -11.75 -11.54 -16.97
CA MET A 77 -12.73 -10.58 -17.47
C MET A 77 -12.10 -9.23 -17.79
N LEU A 78 -12.70 -8.54 -18.75
CA LEU A 78 -12.31 -7.19 -19.16
C LEU A 78 -13.30 -6.17 -18.59
N ILE A 79 -12.80 -5.24 -17.80
CA ILE A 79 -13.58 -4.14 -17.23
C ILE A 79 -12.95 -2.82 -17.69
N ASN A 80 -13.75 -1.80 -17.98
CA ASN A 80 -13.23 -0.47 -18.25
C ASN A 80 -13.32 0.41 -17.00
N PHE A 81 -12.21 0.99 -16.56
CA PHE A 81 -12.21 2.06 -15.57
C PHE A 81 -12.07 3.39 -16.31
N GLY A 82 -13.14 4.18 -16.30
CA GLY A 82 -13.22 5.37 -17.15
C GLY A 82 -13.09 4.99 -18.62
N SER A 83 -12.04 5.49 -19.27
CA SER A 83 -11.73 5.17 -20.67
C SER A 83 -10.63 4.11 -20.82
N THR A 84 -10.14 3.53 -19.72
CA THR A 84 -9.00 2.60 -19.70
C THR A 84 -9.49 1.16 -19.54
N PRO A 85 -9.12 0.22 -20.43
CA PRO A 85 -9.41 -1.20 -20.24
C PRO A 85 -8.52 -1.79 -19.13
N VAL A 86 -9.12 -2.62 -18.28
CA VAL A 86 -8.51 -3.28 -17.12
C VAL A 86 -8.85 -4.77 -17.18
N LEU A 87 -7.82 -5.59 -17.25
CA LEU A 87 -7.97 -7.04 -17.22
C LEU A 87 -7.96 -7.53 -15.76
N VAL A 88 -8.98 -8.28 -15.36
CA VAL A 88 -9.09 -8.84 -14.02
C VAL A 88 -8.92 -10.35 -14.11
N ALA A 89 -7.95 -10.87 -13.35
CA ALA A 89 -7.67 -12.29 -13.21
C ALA A 89 -8.02 -12.75 -11.79
N SER A 90 -9.02 -13.62 -11.67
CA SER A 90 -9.62 -14.04 -10.39
C SER A 90 -9.39 -15.52 -10.05
N SER A 91 -8.49 -16.22 -10.76
CA SER A 91 -8.13 -17.61 -10.45
C SER A 91 -6.62 -17.83 -10.47
N PRO A 92 -6.09 -18.85 -9.78
CA PRO A 92 -4.66 -19.17 -9.84
C PRO A 92 -4.15 -19.40 -11.27
N LYS A 93 -4.99 -20.00 -12.13
CA LYS A 93 -4.67 -20.27 -13.54
C LYS A 93 -4.52 -18.97 -14.33
N THR A 94 -5.48 -18.05 -14.19
CA THR A 94 -5.48 -16.75 -14.89
C THR A 94 -4.42 -15.81 -14.31
N ALA A 95 -4.18 -15.84 -13.00
CA ALA A 95 -3.08 -15.12 -12.36
C ALA A 95 -1.72 -15.60 -12.85
N LYS A 96 -1.50 -16.92 -12.99
CA LYS A 96 -0.26 -17.47 -13.60
C LYS A 96 -0.08 -17.00 -15.05
N LEU A 97 -1.17 -16.94 -15.82
CA LEU A 97 -1.12 -16.46 -17.20
C LEU A 97 -0.63 -15.01 -17.28
N VAL A 98 -1.14 -14.13 -16.41
CA VAL A 98 -0.79 -12.70 -16.38
C VAL A 98 0.59 -12.44 -15.75
N LEU A 99 0.84 -13.03 -14.56
CA LEU A 99 2.00 -12.71 -13.72
C LEU A 99 3.24 -13.58 -14.00
N LYS A 100 3.12 -14.62 -14.84
CA LYS A 100 4.25 -15.50 -15.19
C LYS A 100 4.39 -15.73 -16.68
N THR A 101 3.31 -16.09 -17.38
CA THR A 101 3.40 -16.40 -18.82
C THR A 101 3.59 -15.16 -19.68
N HIS A 102 2.93 -14.05 -19.32
CA HIS A 102 3.00 -12.77 -20.00
C HIS A 102 3.49 -11.64 -19.10
N ASP A 103 4.34 -11.98 -18.13
CA ASP A 103 4.83 -11.08 -17.09
C ASP A 103 5.49 -9.81 -17.64
N VAL A 104 6.28 -9.91 -18.71
CA VAL A 104 6.93 -8.76 -19.36
C VAL A 104 5.90 -7.75 -19.90
N VAL A 105 4.79 -8.22 -20.46
CA VAL A 105 3.73 -7.36 -21.01
C VAL A 105 2.99 -6.62 -19.90
N PHE A 106 2.81 -7.27 -18.75
CA PHE A 106 2.10 -6.74 -17.58
C PHE A 106 3.05 -6.19 -16.50
N ALA A 107 4.35 -6.09 -16.77
CA ALA A 107 5.35 -5.67 -15.80
C ALA A 107 5.24 -4.17 -15.46
N SER A 108 4.78 -3.36 -16.42
CA SER A 108 4.64 -1.91 -16.23
C SER A 108 3.38 -1.56 -15.46
N ARG A 109 3.52 -0.63 -14.52
CA ARG A 109 2.40 -0.06 -13.78
C ARG A 109 1.97 1.25 -14.43
N ARG A 110 0.68 1.52 -14.40
CA ARG A 110 0.15 2.83 -14.77
C ARG A 110 0.46 3.79 -13.63
N THR A 111 1.20 4.86 -13.91
CA THR A 111 1.51 5.90 -12.94
C THR A 111 0.23 6.58 -12.46
N SER A 112 -0.11 6.44 -11.18
CA SER A 112 -1.21 7.16 -10.54
C SER A 112 -0.82 8.61 -10.25
N ALA A 113 -1.80 9.47 -9.98
CA ALA A 113 -1.52 10.84 -9.56
C ALA A 113 -0.75 10.91 -8.22
N ALA A 114 -0.88 9.89 -7.35
CA ALA A 114 -0.05 9.71 -6.16
C ALA A 114 1.40 9.37 -6.53
N ALA A 115 1.61 8.31 -7.32
CA ALA A 115 2.94 7.87 -7.73
C ALA A 115 3.73 8.96 -8.46
N ALA A 116 3.05 9.81 -9.24
CA ALA A 116 3.68 10.92 -9.96
C ALA A 116 4.11 12.09 -9.07
N ARG A 117 3.60 12.18 -7.83
CA ARG A 117 3.85 13.32 -6.93
C ARG A 117 4.68 12.93 -5.71
N LEU A 118 4.52 11.70 -5.23
CA LEU A 118 5.30 11.18 -4.12
C LEU A 118 6.78 11.13 -4.50
N PHE A 119 7.61 11.78 -3.68
CA PHE A 119 9.06 11.83 -3.84
C PHE A 119 9.47 12.28 -5.24
N ASP A 120 8.82 13.31 -5.79
CA ASP A 120 9.10 13.81 -7.15
C ASP A 120 9.03 12.70 -8.23
N GLY A 121 8.10 11.76 -8.07
CA GLY A 121 7.93 10.64 -8.99
C GLY A 121 8.91 9.49 -8.79
N ALA A 122 9.71 9.50 -7.73
CA ALA A 122 10.69 8.44 -7.42
C ALA A 122 10.10 7.23 -6.68
N GLU A 123 8.78 7.21 -6.43
CA GLU A 123 8.08 6.12 -5.76
C GLU A 123 8.34 4.75 -6.46
N LEU A 124 8.52 3.66 -5.70
CA LEU A 124 8.98 2.35 -6.20
C LEU A 124 7.87 1.32 -6.44
N PHE A 125 6.70 1.45 -5.82
CA PHE A 125 5.64 0.44 -5.89
C PHE A 125 4.64 0.69 -7.01
N TRP A 126 4.50 1.91 -7.51
CA TRP A 126 3.51 2.37 -8.48
C TRP A 126 4.09 3.14 -9.66
N SER A 127 5.41 3.36 -9.69
CA SER A 127 6.09 3.88 -10.88
C SER A 127 6.05 2.90 -12.05
N SER A 128 6.07 3.47 -13.25
CA SER A 128 6.19 2.72 -14.50
C SER A 128 7.53 1.97 -14.55
N TYR A 129 7.56 0.85 -15.27
CA TYR A 129 8.80 0.09 -15.44
C TYR A 129 9.85 0.93 -16.17
N GLY A 130 11.06 1.01 -15.61
CA GLY A 130 12.16 1.81 -16.16
C GLY A 130 13.46 1.62 -15.37
N PRO A 131 14.55 2.30 -15.79
CA PRO A 131 15.88 2.20 -15.16
C PRO A 131 15.83 2.37 -13.63
N TRP A 132 15.15 3.42 -13.16
CA TRP A 132 15.01 3.70 -11.73
C TRP A 132 14.32 2.56 -10.97
N LEU A 133 13.17 2.09 -11.45
CA LEU A 133 12.43 1.03 -10.78
C LEU A 133 13.27 -0.26 -10.64
N ARG A 134 14.02 -0.62 -11.68
CA ARG A 134 14.92 -1.79 -11.66
C ARG A 134 16.04 -1.60 -10.64
N GLN A 135 16.72 -0.46 -10.67
CA GLN A 135 17.80 -0.14 -9.76
C GLN A 135 17.32 -0.09 -8.31
N GLY A 136 16.24 0.65 -8.03
CA GLY A 136 15.67 0.78 -6.70
C GLY A 136 15.19 -0.55 -6.13
N ARG A 137 14.52 -1.41 -6.92
CA ARG A 137 14.15 -2.77 -6.49
C ARG A 137 15.37 -3.65 -6.23
N ARG A 138 16.42 -3.56 -7.05
CA ARG A 138 17.66 -4.30 -6.81
C ARG A 138 18.29 -3.87 -5.48
N ILE A 139 18.42 -2.57 -5.24
CA ILE A 139 18.93 -2.06 -3.96
C ILE A 139 18.08 -2.59 -2.81
N LEU A 140 16.75 -2.39 -2.87
CA LEU A 140 15.83 -2.83 -1.84
C LEU A 140 15.93 -4.34 -1.55
N PHE A 141 15.69 -5.19 -2.54
CA PHE A 141 15.59 -6.63 -2.31
C PHE A 141 16.94 -7.34 -2.15
N SER A 142 18.00 -6.85 -2.78
CA SER A 142 19.31 -7.53 -2.77
C SER A 142 20.24 -7.02 -1.67
N GLU A 143 20.01 -5.82 -1.14
CA GLU A 143 20.89 -5.21 -0.14
C GLU A 143 20.11 -4.90 1.15
N LEU A 144 18.98 -4.20 1.03
CA LEU A 144 18.26 -3.63 2.19
C LEU A 144 17.48 -4.67 3.00
N ILE A 145 16.78 -5.59 2.32
CA ILE A 145 15.98 -6.66 2.94
C ILE A 145 16.45 -8.06 2.55
N ALA A 146 17.74 -8.18 2.22
CA ALA A 146 18.36 -9.47 1.93
C ALA A 146 18.43 -10.33 3.21
N PRO A 147 18.36 -11.68 3.09
CA PRO A 147 18.38 -12.56 4.25
C PRO A 147 19.52 -12.30 5.24
N PRO A 148 20.80 -12.12 4.83
CA PRO A 148 21.88 -11.85 5.78
C PRO A 148 21.69 -10.56 6.59
N LYS A 149 21.14 -9.51 5.95
CA LYS A 149 20.85 -8.24 6.63
C LYS A 149 19.70 -8.42 7.61
N LEU A 150 18.65 -9.17 7.23
CA LEU A 150 17.56 -9.51 8.14
C LEU A 150 18.04 -10.35 9.33
N ASP A 151 18.99 -11.25 9.14
CA ASP A 151 19.58 -12.07 10.20
C ASP A 151 20.38 -11.21 11.18
N SER A 152 21.20 -10.27 10.70
CA SER A 152 21.92 -9.33 11.57
C SER A 152 21.00 -8.50 12.48
N LEU A 153 19.75 -8.30 12.07
CA LEU A 153 18.72 -7.54 12.78
C LEU A 153 17.78 -8.40 13.62
N GLU A 154 18.10 -9.68 13.82
CA GLU A 154 17.33 -10.56 14.68
C GLU A 154 17.19 -9.99 16.09
N HIS A 155 18.28 -9.46 16.66
CA HIS A 155 18.30 -8.87 17.98
C HIS A 155 17.28 -7.74 18.14
N VAL A 156 17.14 -6.87 17.12
CA VAL A 156 16.12 -5.80 17.09
C VAL A 156 14.71 -6.39 17.18
N ARG A 157 14.42 -7.43 16.39
CA ARG A 157 13.10 -8.07 16.42
C ARG A 157 12.83 -8.74 17.77
N VAL A 158 13.83 -9.34 18.41
CA VAL A 158 13.69 -9.92 19.76
C VAL A 158 13.36 -8.82 20.77
N GLU A 159 14.15 -7.74 20.80
CA GLU A 159 13.95 -6.62 21.71
C GLU A 159 12.56 -5.98 21.56
N GLU A 160 12.13 -5.68 20.33
CA GLU A 160 10.83 -5.04 20.10
C GLU A 160 9.65 -5.97 20.39
N ARG A 161 9.79 -7.28 20.16
CA ARG A 161 8.79 -8.28 20.58
C ARG A 161 8.70 -8.36 22.10
N MET A 162 9.82 -8.36 22.81
CA MET A 162 9.82 -8.37 24.28
C MET A 162 9.17 -7.09 24.82
N ALA A 163 9.50 -5.93 24.26
CA ALA A 163 8.86 -4.67 24.62
C ALA A 163 7.34 -4.67 24.35
N LEU A 164 6.88 -5.28 23.26
CA LEU A 164 5.46 -5.49 23.00
C LEU A 164 4.82 -6.36 24.10
N MET A 165 5.41 -7.51 24.41
CA MET A 165 4.89 -8.43 25.42
C MET A 165 4.84 -7.79 26.80
N SER A 166 5.88 -7.05 27.21
CA SER A 166 5.88 -6.32 28.48
C SER A 166 4.74 -5.29 28.55
N ARG A 167 4.48 -4.54 27.48
CA ARG A 167 3.35 -3.58 27.43
C ARG A 167 2.00 -4.27 27.53
N LEU A 168 1.80 -5.38 26.81
CA LEU A 168 0.55 -6.14 26.85
C LEU A 168 0.34 -6.79 28.21
N TYR A 169 1.40 -7.31 28.83
CA TYR A 169 1.35 -7.88 30.17
C TYR A 169 1.00 -6.82 31.22
N ALA A 170 1.63 -5.65 31.17
CA ALA A 170 1.33 -4.54 32.07
C ALA A 170 -0.15 -4.10 31.95
N ALA A 171 -0.68 -4.00 30.73
CA ALA A 171 -2.08 -3.68 30.50
C ALA A 171 -3.02 -4.78 31.02
N ALA A 172 -2.66 -6.05 30.85
CA ALA A 172 -3.43 -7.19 31.37
C ALA A 172 -3.47 -7.19 32.91
N VAL A 173 -2.33 -6.94 33.57
CA VAL A 173 -2.27 -6.80 35.04
C VAL A 173 -3.13 -5.63 35.52
N ALA A 174 -3.10 -4.51 34.79
CA ALA A 174 -3.96 -3.36 35.07
C ALA A 174 -5.42 -3.55 34.62
N SER A 175 -5.80 -4.73 34.09
CA SER A 175 -7.13 -5.02 33.52
C SER A 175 -7.62 -3.97 32.52
N THR A 176 -6.69 -3.36 31.78
CA THR A 176 -6.97 -2.27 30.84
C THR A 176 -7.20 -2.86 29.44
N PRO A 177 -8.34 -2.58 28.78
CA PRO A 177 -8.55 -3.01 27.41
C PRO A 177 -7.56 -2.30 26.48
N VAL A 178 -6.95 -3.06 25.57
CA VAL A 178 -5.96 -2.54 24.62
C VAL A 178 -6.44 -2.69 23.18
N LEU A 179 -6.19 -1.67 22.37
CA LEU A 179 -6.39 -1.76 20.93
C LEU A 179 -5.13 -2.35 20.28
N LEU A 180 -5.19 -3.62 19.88
CA LEU A 180 -4.03 -4.35 19.37
C LEU A 180 -3.39 -3.68 18.14
N ARG A 181 -4.18 -2.98 17.32
CA ARG A 181 -3.70 -2.22 16.15
C ARG A 181 -2.60 -1.25 16.52
N ASP A 182 -2.74 -0.50 17.62
CA ASP A 182 -1.77 0.52 18.02
C ASP A 182 -0.45 -0.11 18.45
N HIS A 183 -0.54 -1.21 19.19
CA HIS A 183 0.62 -1.96 19.66
C HIS A 183 1.38 -2.64 18.51
N LEU A 184 0.68 -3.21 17.54
CA LEU A 184 1.29 -3.83 16.35
C LEU A 184 1.85 -2.79 15.37
N SER A 185 1.18 -1.65 15.24
CA SER A 185 1.67 -0.52 14.46
C SER A 185 2.98 -0.02 15.07
N LYS A 186 3.00 0.22 16.38
CA LYS A 186 4.23 0.60 17.10
C LYS A 186 5.35 -0.43 16.94
N LEU A 187 5.05 -1.72 17.07
CA LEU A 187 6.03 -2.79 16.81
C LEU A 187 6.64 -2.65 15.41
N THR A 188 5.79 -2.47 14.39
CA THR A 188 6.22 -2.38 13.00
C THR A 188 7.10 -1.15 12.76
N TYR A 189 6.70 0.01 13.27
CA TYR A 189 7.47 1.25 13.11
C TYR A 189 8.78 1.22 13.89
N SER A 190 8.80 0.68 15.11
CA SER A 190 10.03 0.52 15.87
C SER A 190 11.03 -0.38 15.13
N ILE A 191 10.58 -1.54 14.62
CA ILE A 191 11.44 -2.44 13.84
C ILE A 191 11.91 -1.75 12.57
N SER A 192 11.01 -1.08 11.84
CA SER A 192 11.33 -0.42 10.57
C SER A 192 12.33 0.72 10.77
N GLY A 193 12.10 1.62 11.73
CA GLY A 193 13.02 2.73 11.94
C GLY A 193 14.36 2.30 12.54
N ARG A 194 14.41 1.22 13.33
CA ARG A 194 15.70 0.63 13.77
C ARG A 194 16.44 -0.06 12.63
N LEU A 195 15.72 -0.68 11.69
CA LEU A 195 16.31 -1.17 10.43
C LEU A 195 16.91 -0.02 9.60
N LEU A 196 16.21 1.13 9.53
CA LEU A 196 16.62 2.26 8.70
C LEU A 196 17.82 3.03 9.27
N SER A 197 17.80 3.32 10.58
CA SER A 197 18.72 4.27 11.20
C SER A 197 19.67 3.67 12.24
N ASP A 198 19.60 2.36 12.51
CA ASP A 198 20.35 1.62 13.56
C ASP A 198 20.39 2.32 14.95
N HIS A 199 19.48 3.27 15.16
CA HIS A 199 19.46 4.05 16.37
C HIS A 199 18.74 3.24 17.45
N LYS A 200 19.43 2.97 18.57
CA LYS A 200 18.80 2.62 19.86
C LYS A 200 17.78 3.66 20.35
N LYS A 201 17.61 4.77 19.64
CA LYS A 201 16.55 5.78 19.86
C LYS A 201 15.20 5.14 19.49
N SER A 202 14.67 4.35 20.42
CA SER A 202 13.31 3.80 20.37
C SER A 202 12.31 4.90 20.02
N PHE A 203 11.35 4.59 19.16
CA PHE A 203 10.16 5.41 18.96
C PHE A 203 9.34 5.39 20.25
N LYS A 204 9.68 6.28 21.19
CA LYS A 204 9.03 6.37 22.48
C LYS A 204 7.73 7.13 22.34
N THR A 205 6.64 6.53 22.82
CA THR A 205 5.36 7.23 23.02
C THR A 205 5.54 8.09 24.26
N GLY A 206 5.12 9.36 24.20
CA GLY A 206 5.34 10.35 25.26
C GLY A 206 5.00 9.81 26.65
N ASP A 207 6.05 9.64 27.45
CA ASP A 207 6.08 9.82 28.92
C ASP A 207 7.44 9.46 29.54
N GLU A 208 8.38 8.91 28.77
CA GLU A 208 9.73 8.66 29.28
C GLU A 208 10.70 9.78 28.92
N ARG A 209 10.98 10.64 29.91
CA ARG A 209 12.00 11.69 29.89
C ARG A 209 13.39 11.09 29.72
N GLU A 210 13.86 11.00 28.49
CA GLU A 210 15.27 11.19 28.09
C GLU A 210 15.40 10.85 26.61
N LEU A 211 15.52 11.88 25.75
CA LEU A 211 16.34 11.80 24.52
C LEU A 211 16.53 13.21 23.93
N ARG A 212 17.79 13.53 23.60
CA ARG A 212 18.29 14.86 23.19
C ARG A 212 17.98 15.30 21.75
N THR A 213 17.04 14.67 21.04
CA THR A 213 16.60 15.11 19.70
C THR A 213 15.14 14.73 19.52
N ARG A 214 14.37 15.58 18.81
CA ARG A 214 12.89 15.58 18.72
C ARG A 214 12.29 14.16 18.74
N PRO A 215 11.48 13.79 19.75
CA PRO A 215 10.77 12.51 19.72
C PRO A 215 9.89 12.49 18.47
N ILE A 216 10.06 11.44 17.65
CA ILE A 216 9.20 11.23 16.50
C ILE A 216 7.79 10.98 17.04
N ASP A 217 6.85 11.87 16.71
CA ASP A 217 5.45 11.73 17.12
C ASP A 217 4.83 10.52 16.42
N MET A 218 4.72 9.43 17.17
CA MET A 218 4.13 8.17 16.69
C MET A 218 2.67 8.31 16.28
N LYS A 219 1.92 9.20 16.94
CA LYS A 219 0.54 9.46 16.55
C LYS A 219 0.52 10.10 15.17
N ARG A 220 1.40 11.08 14.94
CA ARG A 220 1.49 11.75 13.64
C ARG A 220 1.98 10.81 12.54
N LEU A 221 2.97 9.96 12.81
CA LEU A 221 3.42 8.94 11.87
C LEU A 221 2.27 7.98 11.49
N ASN A 222 1.48 7.54 12.46
CA ASN A 222 0.30 6.70 12.19
C ASN A 222 -0.72 7.41 11.30
N GLU A 223 -1.00 8.68 11.55
CA GLU A 223 -1.91 9.49 10.73
C GLU A 223 -1.41 9.65 9.29
N LEU A 224 -0.10 9.88 9.11
CA LEU A 224 0.53 9.95 7.79
C LEU A 224 0.44 8.61 7.05
N VAL A 225 0.75 7.50 7.73
CA VAL A 225 0.66 6.18 7.10
C VAL A 225 -0.78 5.81 6.76
N ASP A 226 -1.74 6.11 7.64
CA ASP A 226 -3.17 5.92 7.37
C ASP A 226 -3.61 6.73 6.14
N GLU A 227 -3.17 7.98 6.02
CA GLU A 227 -3.47 8.82 4.87
C GLU A 227 -2.81 8.29 3.59
N TRP A 228 -1.55 7.85 3.67
CA TRP A 228 -0.87 7.18 2.56
C TRP A 228 -1.67 5.97 2.07
N PHE A 229 -2.10 5.07 2.97
CA PHE A 229 -2.93 3.92 2.59
C PHE A 229 -4.25 4.31 1.94
N ARG A 230 -4.90 5.37 2.45
CA ARG A 230 -6.14 5.89 1.86
C ARG A 230 -5.91 6.41 0.46
N LEU A 231 -4.83 7.16 0.24
CA LEU A 231 -4.51 7.76 -1.06
C LEU A 231 -4.00 6.74 -2.06
N ASP A 232 -3.21 5.77 -1.63
CA ASP A 232 -2.46 4.89 -2.52
C ASP A 232 -3.20 3.56 -2.79
N ALA A 233 -3.71 2.90 -1.75
CA ALA A 233 -4.27 1.55 -1.85
C ALA A 233 -5.81 1.49 -1.94
N LEU A 234 -6.51 2.47 -1.36
CA LEU A 234 -7.98 2.43 -1.24
C LEU A 234 -8.69 3.40 -2.20
N ALA A 235 -8.04 4.49 -2.60
CA ALA A 235 -8.67 5.50 -3.43
C ALA A 235 -8.65 5.13 -4.91
N ILE A 236 -9.84 5.02 -5.48
CA ILE A 236 -10.03 5.08 -6.93
C ILE A 236 -10.22 6.55 -7.30
N ASN A 237 -9.15 7.19 -7.76
CA ASN A 237 -9.18 8.57 -8.23
C ASN A 237 -9.79 8.64 -9.65
N LEU A 238 -10.92 9.33 -9.81
CA LEU A 238 -11.58 9.55 -11.10
C LEU A 238 -10.70 10.28 -12.08
N GLY A 239 -9.86 11.22 -11.61
CA GLY A 239 -8.92 11.95 -12.45
C GLY A 239 -7.86 11.04 -13.10
N ASP A 240 -7.53 9.93 -12.46
CA ASP A 240 -6.65 8.92 -13.02
C ASP A 240 -7.34 8.14 -14.14
N TRP A 241 -8.60 7.76 -13.99
CA TRP A 241 -9.30 6.92 -14.98
C TRP A 241 -9.98 7.70 -16.12
N VAL A 242 -10.26 8.98 -15.88
CA VAL A 242 -10.93 9.91 -16.79
C VAL A 242 -10.08 11.19 -16.91
N PRO A 243 -9.09 11.22 -17.83
CA PRO A 243 -8.05 12.26 -17.84
C PRO A 243 -8.54 13.71 -17.90
N TRP A 244 -9.66 13.99 -18.58
CA TRP A 244 -10.21 15.36 -18.66
C TRP A 244 -10.82 15.83 -17.33
N LEU A 245 -11.23 14.91 -16.45
CA LEU A 245 -11.70 15.23 -15.10
C LEU A 245 -10.56 15.62 -14.15
N ARG A 246 -9.32 15.29 -14.50
CA ARG A 246 -8.14 15.55 -13.67
C ARG A 246 -7.99 17.03 -13.29
N ARG A 247 -8.29 17.95 -14.23
CA ARG A 247 -8.20 19.41 -14.00
C ARG A 247 -9.12 19.89 -12.86
N PHE A 248 -10.25 19.22 -12.65
CA PHE A 248 -11.24 19.67 -11.67
C PHE A 248 -10.97 19.15 -10.26
N ASP A 249 -10.13 18.12 -10.11
CA ASP A 249 -9.83 17.46 -8.83
C ASP A 249 -11.10 17.23 -7.98
N LEU A 250 -12.13 16.61 -8.58
CA LEU A 250 -13.48 16.50 -8.00
C LEU A 250 -13.51 15.82 -6.62
N GLN A 251 -12.52 14.97 -6.34
CA GLN A 251 -12.39 14.26 -5.06
C GLN A 251 -11.41 14.95 -4.09
N GLY A 252 -10.80 16.07 -4.49
CA GLY A 252 -9.71 16.71 -3.75
C GLY A 252 -8.45 15.83 -3.63
N TYR A 253 -8.34 14.80 -4.46
CA TYR A 253 -7.31 13.77 -4.38
C TYR A 253 -5.93 14.33 -4.69
N GLU A 254 -5.79 15.13 -5.75
CA GLU A 254 -4.49 15.69 -6.12
C GLU A 254 -3.97 16.66 -5.05
N LYS A 255 -4.86 17.47 -4.46
CA LYS A 255 -4.52 18.36 -3.35
C LYS A 255 -4.06 17.58 -2.11
N ARG A 256 -4.78 16.52 -1.75
CA ARG A 256 -4.43 15.67 -0.60
C ARG A 256 -3.10 14.95 -0.80
N VAL A 257 -2.86 14.39 -1.99
CA VAL A 257 -1.56 13.79 -2.35
C VAL A 257 -0.43 14.80 -2.23
N LYS A 258 -0.63 16.03 -2.71
CA LYS A 258 0.39 17.07 -2.62
C LYS A 258 0.70 17.42 -1.16
N ALA A 259 -0.32 17.71 -0.37
CA ALA A 259 -0.16 18.03 1.05
C ALA A 259 0.51 16.88 1.81
N PHE A 260 0.10 15.63 1.54
CA PHE A 260 0.73 14.45 2.11
C PHE A 260 2.20 14.34 1.72
N SER A 261 2.56 14.51 0.44
CA SER A 261 3.95 14.42 -0.02
C SER A 261 4.84 15.45 0.68
N GLU A 262 4.40 16.72 0.72
CA GLU A 262 5.15 17.80 1.37
C GLU A 262 5.37 17.51 2.86
N GLU A 263 4.35 17.02 3.54
CA GLU A 263 4.44 16.71 4.95
C GLU A 263 5.29 15.46 5.25
N TYR A 264 5.13 14.42 4.44
CA TYR A 264 5.89 13.20 4.59
C TYR A 264 7.39 13.42 4.33
N GLU A 265 7.73 14.30 3.38
CA GLU A 265 9.11 14.73 3.17
C GLU A 265 9.67 15.51 4.37
N GLN A 266 8.90 16.43 4.97
CA GLN A 266 9.29 17.13 6.19
C GLN A 266 9.53 16.19 7.37
N PHE A 267 8.86 15.04 7.38
CA PHE A 267 9.06 14.00 8.38
C PHE A 267 10.36 13.21 8.17
N LEU A 268 10.70 12.87 6.92
CA LEU A 268 11.90 12.08 6.59
C LEU A 268 13.18 12.91 6.52
N ASP A 269 13.08 14.18 6.16
CA ASP A 269 14.22 15.09 5.97
C ASP A 269 15.19 15.14 7.16
N PRO A 270 14.71 15.39 8.38
CA PRO A 270 15.60 15.51 9.53
C PRO A 270 16.41 14.23 9.76
N VAL A 271 15.83 13.07 9.44
CA VAL A 271 16.50 11.77 9.59
C VAL A 271 17.64 11.66 8.58
N ILE A 272 17.40 11.99 7.31
CA ILE A 272 18.43 11.94 6.25
C ILE A 272 19.55 12.94 6.55
N GLU A 273 19.21 14.17 6.94
CA GLU A 273 20.19 15.21 7.24
C GLU A 273 21.02 14.92 8.49
N GLU A 274 20.44 14.29 9.52
CA GLU A 274 21.18 13.82 10.70
C GLU A 274 22.28 12.81 10.29
N HIS A 275 21.94 11.81 9.48
CA HIS A 275 22.91 10.79 9.05
C HIS A 275 23.96 11.38 8.09
N ARG A 276 23.56 12.32 7.22
CA ARG A 276 24.49 13.05 6.34
C ARG A 276 25.48 13.89 7.16
N ALA A 277 25.04 14.52 8.23
CA ALA A 277 25.91 15.29 9.13
C ALA A 277 26.87 14.37 9.89
N MET A 278 26.41 13.22 10.40
CA MET A 278 27.25 12.21 11.05
C MET A 278 28.34 11.69 10.10
N MET A 279 27.98 11.36 8.86
CA MET A 279 28.93 10.92 7.84
C MET A 279 29.98 11.98 7.54
N LYS A 280 29.58 13.25 7.37
CA LYS A 280 30.52 14.36 7.15
C LYS A 280 31.45 14.58 8.35
N ALA A 281 30.96 14.41 9.57
CA ALA A 281 31.75 14.57 10.79
C ALA A 281 32.77 13.44 10.97
N ALA A 282 32.42 12.21 10.59
CA ALA A 282 33.30 11.04 10.68
C ALA A 282 34.34 10.95 9.55
N GLY A 283 34.07 11.55 8.39
CA GLY A 283 35.02 11.58 7.27
C GLY A 283 35.39 10.18 6.78
N GLU A 284 36.69 9.87 6.72
CA GLU A 284 37.21 8.58 6.25
C GLU A 284 36.97 7.43 7.24
N ASP A 285 36.72 7.72 8.52
CA ASP A 285 36.43 6.72 9.56
C ASP A 285 34.94 6.32 9.61
N PHE A 286 34.13 6.80 8.67
CA PHE A 286 32.71 6.51 8.64
C PHE A 286 32.44 5.04 8.29
N VAL A 287 31.91 4.30 9.26
CA VAL A 287 31.41 2.93 9.08
C VAL A 287 29.89 2.96 8.97
N PRO A 288 29.30 2.57 7.83
CA PRO A 288 27.85 2.52 7.68
C PRO A 288 27.27 1.43 8.59
N ASN A 289 26.45 1.86 9.56
CA ASN A 289 25.79 0.94 10.50
C ASN A 289 24.31 0.73 10.12
N GLY A 290 23.66 1.79 9.64
CA GLY A 290 22.26 1.78 9.20
C GLY A 290 22.06 1.67 7.70
N LEU A 291 20.78 1.52 7.32
CA LEU A 291 20.37 1.54 5.91
C LEU A 291 20.63 2.88 5.24
N ILE A 292 20.27 3.95 5.94
CA ILE A 292 20.40 5.32 5.46
C ILE A 292 21.88 5.63 5.21
N ASP A 293 22.77 5.21 6.11
CA ASP A 293 24.22 5.37 5.98
C ASP A 293 24.76 4.72 4.70
N GLY A 294 24.33 3.48 4.41
CA GLY A 294 24.75 2.79 3.19
C GLY A 294 24.26 3.47 1.92
N LEU A 295 23.03 4.00 1.93
CA LEU A 295 22.48 4.76 0.81
C LEU A 295 23.20 6.11 0.62
N LEU A 296 23.50 6.82 1.72
CA LEU A 296 24.22 8.09 1.70
C LEU A 296 25.68 7.91 1.25
N GLN A 297 26.37 6.87 1.74
CA GLN A 297 27.73 6.56 1.30
C GLN A 297 27.79 6.30 -0.21
N ARG A 298 26.77 5.65 -0.78
CA ARG A 298 26.70 5.43 -2.24
C ARG A 298 26.38 6.71 -3.02
N ALA A 299 25.56 7.59 -2.46
CA ALA A 299 25.13 8.83 -3.11
C ALA A 299 26.19 9.93 -3.06
N ASP A 300 26.88 10.06 -1.93
CA ASP A 300 27.72 11.22 -1.58
C ASP A 300 29.15 10.84 -1.15
N GLY A 301 29.48 9.55 -1.10
CA GLY A 301 30.80 9.08 -0.66
C GLY A 301 31.91 9.28 -1.70
N PRO A 302 33.18 9.09 -1.30
CA PRO A 302 34.35 9.32 -2.17
C PRO A 302 34.42 8.36 -3.38
N ASN A 303 33.80 7.18 -3.27
CA ASN A 303 33.68 6.18 -4.32
C ASN A 303 32.22 6.08 -4.80
N VAL A 304 31.67 7.16 -5.35
CA VAL A 304 30.31 7.13 -5.94
C VAL A 304 30.27 6.03 -6.98
N VAL A 305 29.52 4.97 -6.70
CA VAL A 305 29.31 3.90 -7.67
C VAL A 305 28.46 4.49 -8.80
N GLU A 306 29.06 4.62 -9.99
CA GLU A 306 28.30 4.99 -11.19
C GLU A 306 27.13 4.02 -11.33
N SER A 307 25.95 4.58 -11.19
CA SER A 307 24.70 3.85 -11.32
C SER A 307 23.95 4.41 -12.51
N GLU A 308 23.18 3.56 -13.18
CA GLU A 308 22.35 3.94 -14.34
C GLU A 308 21.49 5.17 -14.01
N VAL A 309 21.11 5.32 -12.72
CA VAL A 309 20.29 6.40 -12.21
C VAL A 309 20.83 6.92 -10.86
N ALA A 310 21.18 8.20 -10.79
CA ALA A 310 21.74 8.83 -9.58
C ALA A 310 20.80 8.75 -8.36
N LEU A 311 21.34 8.46 -7.17
CA LEU A 311 20.61 8.43 -5.90
C LEU A 311 20.39 9.84 -5.33
N THR A 312 19.43 10.57 -5.89
CA THR A 312 18.99 11.87 -5.38
C THR A 312 18.29 11.75 -4.01
N ARG A 313 18.17 12.85 -3.26
CA ARG A 313 17.39 12.92 -2.00
C ARG A 313 16.02 12.22 -2.07
N HIS A 314 15.19 12.55 -3.05
CA HIS A 314 13.84 11.96 -3.18
C HIS A 314 13.88 10.43 -3.44
N ARG A 315 14.91 9.95 -4.14
CA ARG A 315 15.11 8.52 -4.41
C ARG A 315 15.55 7.75 -3.17
N ILE A 316 16.35 8.37 -2.31
CA ILE A 316 16.68 7.84 -0.99
C ILE A 316 15.42 7.79 -0.13
N MET A 317 14.61 8.86 -0.11
CA MET A 317 13.32 8.89 0.59
C MET A 317 12.38 7.76 0.13
N ALA A 318 12.29 7.52 -1.17
CA ALA A 318 11.49 6.44 -1.73
C ALA A 318 11.98 5.03 -1.33
N LEU A 319 13.27 4.86 -1.05
CA LEU A 319 13.85 3.59 -0.58
C LEU A 319 13.65 3.35 0.91
N ILE A 320 13.65 4.42 1.72
CA ILE A 320 13.49 4.33 3.17
C ILE A 320 12.03 4.40 3.62
N HIS A 321 11.12 4.83 2.73
CA HIS A 321 9.69 4.81 3.00
C HIS A 321 9.27 3.38 3.39
N PRO A 322 8.81 3.14 4.64
CA PRO A 322 8.46 1.82 5.11
C PRO A 322 7.36 1.23 4.23
N PRO A 323 7.50 -0.02 3.76
CA PRO A 323 6.39 -0.69 3.12
C PRO A 323 5.25 -0.81 4.15
N ALA A 324 4.04 -0.45 3.73
CA ALA A 324 2.77 -0.79 4.34
C ALA A 324 2.84 -1.93 5.38
N PRO A 325 2.50 -1.74 6.66
CA PRO A 325 2.16 -2.87 7.54
C PRO A 325 0.99 -3.66 6.93
N ARG A 326 1.28 -4.81 6.32
CA ARG A 326 0.24 -5.76 5.84
C ARG A 326 -0.62 -6.31 6.99
N THR A 327 -0.16 -6.13 8.23
CA THR A 327 -0.70 -6.76 9.44
C THR A 327 -1.64 -5.85 10.25
N ALA A 328 -1.83 -4.59 9.87
CA ALA A 328 -2.59 -3.62 10.66
C ALA A 328 -3.98 -3.28 10.11
N THR A 329 -4.33 -3.72 8.89
CA THR A 329 -5.70 -3.60 8.38
C THR A 329 -6.58 -4.69 9.00
N PRO A 330 -7.60 -4.34 9.81
CA PRO A 330 -8.58 -5.33 10.22
C PRO A 330 -9.27 -5.84 8.96
N ALA A 331 -9.29 -7.17 8.77
CA ALA A 331 -10.20 -7.78 7.82
C ALA A 331 -11.63 -7.34 8.20
N PRO A 332 -12.51 -7.02 7.22
CA PRO A 332 -13.91 -6.81 7.53
C PRO A 332 -14.45 -8.04 8.28
N PRO A 333 -15.37 -7.86 9.25
CA PRO A 333 -15.91 -8.97 10.02
C PRO A 333 -16.44 -10.04 9.05
N LEU A 334 -15.91 -11.26 9.19
CA LEU A 334 -16.44 -12.41 8.45
C LEU A 334 -17.93 -12.55 8.78
N PRO A 335 -18.79 -12.87 7.80
CA PRO A 335 -20.16 -13.25 8.12
C PRO A 335 -20.13 -14.41 9.12
N PRO A 336 -21.09 -14.46 10.07
CA PRO A 336 -21.09 -15.50 11.10
C PRO A 336 -21.05 -16.88 10.43
N ALA A 337 -20.08 -17.71 10.84
CA ALA A 337 -19.97 -19.07 10.36
C ALA A 337 -21.29 -19.81 10.66
N PRO A 338 -21.79 -20.64 9.73
CA PRO A 338 -22.94 -21.50 10.03
C PRO A 338 -22.60 -22.36 11.25
N PRO A 339 -23.58 -22.60 12.16
CA PRO A 339 -23.32 -23.38 13.36
C PRO A 339 -22.79 -24.76 12.97
N PRO A 340 -21.75 -25.27 13.66
CA PRO A 340 -21.24 -26.60 13.39
C PRO A 340 -22.37 -27.63 13.60
N PRO A 341 -22.42 -28.70 12.79
CA PRO A 341 -23.38 -29.78 13.01
C PRO A 341 -23.22 -30.33 14.43
N PRO A 342 -24.32 -30.71 15.10
CA PRO A 342 -24.26 -31.20 16.47
C PRO A 342 -23.32 -32.41 16.55
N VAL A 343 -22.24 -32.26 17.31
CA VAL A 343 -21.32 -33.36 17.61
C VAL A 343 -21.98 -34.19 18.69
N THR A 344 -22.59 -35.31 18.31
CA THR A 344 -23.08 -36.31 19.26
C THR A 344 -21.87 -37.03 19.85
N VAL A 345 -21.38 -36.57 20.99
CA VAL A 345 -20.34 -37.29 21.75
C VAL A 345 -21.00 -38.45 22.47
N SER A 346 -20.96 -39.65 21.89
CA SER A 346 -21.31 -40.88 22.58
C SER A 346 -20.18 -41.26 23.55
N VAL A 347 -20.30 -40.84 24.81
CA VAL A 347 -19.40 -41.30 25.87
C VAL A 347 -19.80 -42.72 26.25
N THR A 348 -19.01 -43.72 25.81
CA THR A 348 -19.07 -45.08 26.36
C THR A 348 -18.18 -45.14 27.60
N PRO A 349 -18.71 -45.44 28.80
CA PRO A 349 -17.90 -45.49 30.01
C PRO A 349 -17.02 -46.75 29.99
N THR A 350 -15.71 -46.57 29.83
CA THR A 350 -14.74 -47.66 30.01
C THR A 350 -14.50 -47.88 31.50
N LYS A 351 -14.80 -49.09 31.98
CA LYS A 351 -14.57 -49.52 33.38
C LYS A 351 -13.07 -49.54 33.67
N VAL A 352 -12.59 -48.64 34.54
CA VAL A 352 -11.21 -48.66 35.06
C VAL A 352 -11.15 -49.67 36.21
N THR A 353 -10.25 -50.64 36.11
CA THR A 353 -9.93 -51.60 37.19
C THR A 353 -8.61 -51.15 37.85
N PRO A 354 -8.49 -51.06 39.18
CA PRO A 354 -7.31 -50.51 39.82
C PRO A 354 -6.13 -51.49 39.78
N ALA A 355 -4.96 -51.03 39.32
CA ALA A 355 -3.71 -51.77 39.35
C ALA A 355 -3.09 -51.74 40.76
N LYS A 356 -2.59 -52.91 41.17
CA LYS A 356 -2.01 -53.19 42.50
C LYS A 356 -0.60 -52.59 42.60
N VAL A 357 -0.35 -51.78 43.63
CA VAL A 357 0.95 -51.17 43.93
C VAL A 357 1.86 -52.22 44.60
N THR A 358 3.03 -52.49 44.01
CA THR A 358 4.13 -53.23 44.65
C THR A 358 5.15 -52.22 45.19
N PRO A 359 5.64 -52.35 46.44
CA PRO A 359 6.63 -51.44 46.99
C PRO A 359 8.04 -51.76 46.44
N VAL A 360 8.74 -50.74 45.97
CA VAL A 360 10.14 -50.81 45.55
C VAL A 360 11.03 -50.44 46.74
N THR A 361 11.86 -51.38 47.18
CA THR A 361 12.87 -51.20 48.22
C THR A 361 14.05 -50.40 47.69
N VAL A 362 14.42 -49.33 48.39
CA VAL A 362 15.57 -48.47 48.09
C VAL A 362 16.82 -49.05 48.77
N THR A 363 17.87 -49.31 47.99
CA THR A 363 19.23 -49.55 48.51
C THR A 363 20.12 -48.32 48.26
N PRO A 364 20.93 -47.89 49.25
CA PRO A 364 21.80 -46.73 49.10
C PRO A 364 23.09 -47.07 48.31
N PRO A 365 23.73 -46.06 47.69
CA PRO A 365 24.91 -46.26 46.85
C PRO A 365 26.19 -46.51 47.66
N PRO A 366 27.15 -47.31 47.12
CA PRO A 366 28.46 -47.51 47.74
C PRO A 366 29.39 -46.30 47.56
N GLN A 367 30.34 -46.17 48.50
CA GLN A 367 31.31 -45.07 48.65
C GLN A 367 32.29 -44.91 47.49
#